data_AF-A0A1T4X213-F1
#
_entry.id   AF-A0A1T4X213-F1
#
_cell.length_a   1.000
_cell.length_b   1.000
_cell.length_c   1.000
_cell.angle_alpha   90.00
_cell.angle_beta   90.00
_cell.angle_gamma   90.00
#
_symmetry.space_group_name_H-M   'P 1'
#
loop_
_entity.id
_entity.type
_entity.pdbx_description
1 polymer ?
#
loop_
_entity_poly.entity_id
_entity_poly.type
_entity_poly.pdbx_seq_one_letter_code
_entity_poly.pdbx_strand_id
1 'polypeptide(L)'
;MYCRKIGRQGEAIVTGTLAGYNAVRWGLGLKTVILPTSLCVGDIISFENSMKENIEGLKKRYTFAGASYFERMKELNLYTTDDNIVEKRVKNLFLDGIFKERLL
;
A
#
# COMPACT_ATOMS: atom_id res chain seq x y z
N MET A 1 0.97 -3.53 7.25
CA MET A 1 -0.23 -4.22 6.72
C MET A 1 0.23 -5.09 5.55
N TYR A 2 0.41 -6.39 5.77
CA TYR A 2 0.94 -7.36 4.80
C TYR A 2 0.37 -8.76 5.08
N CYS A 3 0.60 -9.67 4.13
CA CYS A 3 -0.30 -10.72 3.68
C CYS A 3 -0.47 -11.93 4.62
N ARG A 4 -1.40 -11.82 5.59
CA ARG A 4 -2.18 -12.98 6.02
C ARG A 4 -3.40 -13.08 5.13
N LYS A 5 -3.42 -14.02 4.17
CA LYS A 5 -4.54 -14.19 3.20
C LYS A 5 -5.21 -12.85 2.90
N ILE A 6 -4.47 -11.90 2.33
CA ILE A 6 -5.17 -10.72 1.79
C ILE A 6 -5.96 -11.26 0.60
N GLY A 7 -7.19 -11.70 0.89
CA GLY A 7 -8.20 -11.87 -0.13
C GLY A 7 -8.33 -10.54 -0.88
N ARG A 8 -8.94 -10.61 -2.06
CA ARG A 8 -9.20 -9.50 -2.99
C ARG A 8 -9.53 -8.13 -2.35
N GLN A 9 -10.04 -8.09 -1.12
CA GLN A 9 -10.42 -6.87 -0.40
C GLN A 9 -9.27 -6.10 0.28
N GLY A 10 -8.15 -6.73 0.67
CA GLY A 10 -7.22 -6.04 1.58
C GLY A 10 -6.47 -4.86 0.94
N GLU A 11 -6.18 -4.91 -0.37
CA GLU A 11 -5.67 -3.74 -1.10
C GLU A 11 -6.63 -2.54 -1.02
N ALA A 12 -7.92 -2.78 -1.29
CA ALA A 12 -8.95 -1.76 -1.31
C ALA A 12 -9.17 -1.15 0.08
N ILE A 13 -9.08 -1.97 1.13
CA ILE A 13 -9.14 -1.48 2.52
C ILE A 13 -7.95 -0.56 2.79
N VAL A 14 -6.71 -0.95 2.46
CA VAL A 14 -5.55 -0.12 2.82
C VAL A 14 -5.49 1.15 1.98
N THR A 15 -5.71 1.05 0.66
CA THR A 15 -5.68 2.22 -0.23
C THR A 15 -6.82 3.17 0.08
N GLY A 16 -8.02 2.67 0.35
CA GLY A 16 -9.17 3.46 0.81
C GLY A 16 -8.91 4.16 2.14
N THR A 17 -8.32 3.45 3.11
CA THR A 17 -7.94 4.03 4.41
C THR A 17 -6.91 5.16 4.25
N LEU A 18 -5.86 4.94 3.44
CA LEU A 18 -4.86 5.96 3.15
C LEU A 18 -5.47 7.18 2.45
N ALA A 19 -6.34 6.97 1.47
CA ALA A 19 -7.04 8.03 0.76
C ALA A 19 -7.92 8.87 1.70
N GLY A 20 -8.73 8.22 2.54
CA GLY A 20 -9.58 8.92 3.52
C GLY A 20 -8.76 9.71 4.54
N TYR A 21 -7.70 9.11 5.08
CA TYR A 21 -6.79 9.78 6.00
C TYR A 21 -6.13 11.01 5.36
N ASN A 22 -5.65 10.88 4.11
CA ASN A 22 -5.06 11.99 3.37
C ASN A 22 -6.07 13.07 3.00
N ALA A 23 -7.33 12.72 2.72
CA ALA A 23 -8.38 13.70 2.44
C ALA A 23 -8.65 14.60 3.66
N VAL A 24 -8.73 14.02 4.86
CA VAL A 24 -8.88 14.79 6.11
C VAL A 24 -7.66 15.67 6.36
N ARG A 25 -6.45 15.12 6.22
CA ARG A 25 -5.19 15.89 6.37
C ARG A 25 -5.14 17.09 5.43
N TRP A 26 -5.47 16.86 4.16
CA TRP A 26 -5.53 17.92 3.16
C TRP A 26 -6.53 19.01 3.53
N GLY A 27 -7.73 18.64 3.96
CA GLY A 27 -8.75 19.58 4.43
C GLY A 27 -8.31 20.43 5.63
N LEU A 28 -7.39 19.91 6.45
CA LEU A 28 -6.78 20.60 7.59
C LEU A 28 -5.51 21.40 7.24
N GLY A 29 -5.09 21.43 5.97
CA GLY A 29 -3.82 22.05 5.55
C GLY A 29 -2.57 21.27 5.98
N LEU A 30 -2.73 20.02 6.41
CA LEU A 30 -1.62 19.11 6.76
C LEU A 30 -1.07 18.42 5.51
N LYS A 31 0.22 18.10 5.55
CA LYS A 31 0.86 17.29 4.50
C LYS A 31 0.26 15.89 4.43
N THR A 32 0.00 15.39 3.23
CA THR A 32 -0.45 14.01 2.98
C THR A 32 0.64 12.99 3.26
N VAL A 33 0.25 11.78 3.63
CA VAL A 33 1.14 10.64 3.81
C VAL A 33 1.32 9.90 2.49
N ILE A 34 2.58 9.60 2.16
CA ILE A 34 2.96 8.72 1.06
C ILE A 34 3.62 7.49 1.68
N LEU A 35 3.10 6.31 1.38
CA LEU A 35 3.71 5.06 1.85
C LEU A 35 4.90 4.69 0.94
N PRO A 36 6.06 4.31 1.50
CA PRO A 36 7.24 3.98 0.72
C PRO A 36 7.06 2.67 -0.06
N THR A 37 7.77 2.52 -1.17
CA THR A 37 7.78 1.29 -2.01
C THR A 37 8.39 0.08 -1.33
N SER A 38 9.06 0.26 -0.19
CA SER A 38 9.46 -0.83 0.72
C SER A 38 8.26 -1.48 1.45
N LEU A 39 7.06 -0.92 1.30
CA LEU A 39 5.78 -1.52 1.69
C LEU A 39 4.93 -1.87 0.45
N CYS A 40 4.15 -2.95 0.50
CA CYS A 40 3.40 -3.47 -0.64
C CYS A 40 2.32 -2.51 -1.09
N VAL A 41 1.77 -1.78 -0.13
CA VAL A 41 0.74 -0.77 -0.40
C VAL A 41 1.39 0.44 -1.08
N GLY A 42 2.60 0.83 -0.69
CA GLY A 42 3.35 1.88 -1.37
C GLY A 42 3.80 1.44 -2.77
N ASP A 43 4.31 0.21 -2.91
CA ASP A 43 4.74 -0.33 -4.20
C ASP A 43 3.57 -0.51 -5.17
N ILE A 44 2.41 -1.04 -4.75
CA ILE A 44 1.28 -1.24 -5.67
C ILE A 44 0.74 0.10 -6.18
N ILE A 45 0.66 1.12 -5.32
CA ILE A 45 0.23 2.47 -5.71
C ILE A 45 1.25 3.06 -6.70
N SER A 46 2.54 2.96 -6.39
CA SER A 46 3.62 3.47 -7.26
C SER A 46 3.64 2.75 -8.60
N PHE A 47 3.51 1.42 -8.58
CA PHE A 47 3.54 0.59 -9.77
C PHE A 47 2.32 0.84 -10.65
N GLU A 48 1.12 0.86 -10.08
CA GLU A 48 -0.10 1.20 -10.82
C GLU A 48 0.03 2.59 -11.47
N ASN A 49 0.55 3.58 -10.74
CA ASN A 49 0.75 4.92 -11.29
C ASN A 49 1.75 4.95 -12.44
N SER A 50 2.89 4.25 -12.33
CA SER A 50 3.86 4.16 -13.43
C SER A 50 3.27 3.47 -14.67
N MET A 51 2.34 2.52 -14.48
CA MET A 51 1.74 1.79 -15.58
C MET A 51 0.66 2.61 -16.32
N LYS A 52 0.10 3.64 -15.69
CA LYS A 52 -0.85 4.57 -16.34
C LYS A 52 -0.21 5.42 -17.42
N GLU A 53 1.12 5.47 -17.49
CA GLU A 53 1.87 6.17 -18.55
C GLU A 53 1.81 5.43 -19.91
N ASN A 54 1.31 4.17 -19.94
CA ASN A 54 1.16 3.37 -21.15
C ASN A 54 -0.30 2.88 -21.35
N ILE A 55 -0.82 2.94 -22.58
CA ILE A 55 -2.16 2.48 -22.98
C ILE A 55 -2.42 1.01 -22.59
N GLU A 56 -1.41 0.15 -22.68
CA GLU A 56 -1.55 -1.25 -22.25
C GLU A 56 -1.67 -1.40 -20.73
N GLY A 57 -1.01 -0.54 -19.96
CA GLY A 57 -1.08 -0.53 -18.50
C GLY A 57 -2.45 -0.06 -17.99
N LEU A 58 -3.09 0.88 -18.69
CA LEU A 58 -4.45 1.34 -18.38
C LEU A 58 -5.50 0.22 -18.47
N LYS A 59 -5.28 -0.79 -19.30
CA LYS A 59 -6.20 -1.93 -19.48
C LYS A 59 -6.04 -3.00 -18.41
N LYS A 60 -4.97 -2.93 -17.59
CA LYS A 60 -4.65 -3.94 -16.57
C LYS A 60 -5.19 -3.53 -15.21
N ARG A 61 -5.67 -4.52 -14.45
CA ARG A 61 -6.01 -4.37 -13.04
C ARG A 61 -4.87 -4.87 -12.17
N TYR A 62 -4.41 -4.02 -11.26
CA TYR A 62 -3.33 -4.34 -10.34
C TYR A 62 -3.94 -4.71 -9.00
N THR A 63 -3.70 -5.94 -8.55
CA THR A 63 -4.25 -6.45 -7.29
C THR A 63 -3.20 -7.34 -6.61
N PHE A 64 -3.21 -7.43 -5.28
CA PHE A 64 -2.35 -8.31 -4.50
C PHE A 64 -2.51 -9.78 -4.88
N ALA A 65 -3.71 -10.20 -5.31
CA ALA A 65 -3.96 -11.55 -5.78
C ALA A 65 -3.76 -11.74 -7.30
N GLY A 66 -3.48 -10.66 -8.04
CA GLY A 66 -3.28 -10.70 -9.48
C GLY A 66 -1.90 -11.25 -9.82
N ALA A 67 -1.83 -12.19 -10.77
CA ALA A 67 -0.59 -12.90 -11.12
C ALA A 67 0.60 -11.96 -11.38
N SER A 68 0.39 -10.85 -12.10
CA SER A 68 1.46 -9.92 -12.45
C SER A 68 2.06 -9.19 -11.25
N TYR A 69 1.22 -8.70 -10.32
CA TYR A 69 1.71 -7.98 -9.15
C TYR A 69 2.18 -8.96 -8.06
N PHE A 70 1.58 -10.14 -7.97
CA PHE A 70 2.01 -11.18 -7.05
C PHE A 70 3.45 -11.63 -7.29
N GLU A 71 3.84 -11.86 -8.55
CA GLU A 71 5.23 -12.19 -8.88
C GLU A 71 6.18 -11.03 -8.55
N ARG A 72 5.81 -9.79 -8.90
CA ARG A 72 6.58 -8.59 -8.51
C ARG A 72 6.79 -8.50 -6.99
N MET A 73 5.76 -8.77 -6.18
CA MET A 73 5.88 -8.76 -4.72
C MET A 73 6.90 -9.78 -4.22
N LYS A 74 7.01 -10.94 -4.87
CA LYS A 74 8.03 -11.95 -4.53
C LYS A 74 9.41 -11.48 -4.96
N GLU A 75 9.56 -10.98 -6.18
CA GLU A 75 10.82 -10.45 -6.72
C GLU A 75 11.41 -9.34 -5.84
N LEU A 76 10.54 -8.47 -5.31
CA LEU A 76 10.92 -7.39 -4.41
C LEU A 76 11.06 -7.80 -2.93
N ASN A 77 10.92 -9.09 -2.60
CA ASN A 77 10.91 -9.62 -1.23
C ASN A 77 9.85 -8.96 -0.31
N LEU A 78 8.79 -8.42 -0.90
CA LEU A 78 7.71 -7.78 -0.18
C LEU A 78 6.73 -8.84 0.36
N TYR A 79 6.49 -9.92 -0.38
CA TYR A 79 5.62 -11.01 0.06
C TYR A 79 6.19 -11.76 1.28
N THR A 80 5.40 -11.84 2.34
CA THR A 80 5.66 -12.67 3.52
C THR A 80 4.33 -13.02 4.19
N THR A 81 4.28 -14.17 4.86
CA THR A 81 3.16 -14.61 5.71
C THR A 81 3.50 -14.52 7.20
N ASP A 82 4.70 -14.05 7.56
CA ASP A 82 5.13 -13.87 8.94
C ASP A 82 4.81 -12.46 9.43
N ASP A 83 3.86 -12.38 10.37
CA ASP A 83 3.38 -11.13 10.96
C ASP A 83 4.52 -10.37 11.68
N ASN A 84 5.51 -11.05 12.24
CA ASN A 84 6.63 -10.39 12.93
C ASN A 84 7.53 -9.62 11.96
N ILE A 85 7.77 -10.18 10.77
CA ILE A 85 8.53 -9.51 9.70
C ILE A 85 7.79 -8.25 9.27
N VAL A 86 6.46 -8.34 9.13
CA VAL A 86 5.61 -7.21 8.75
C VAL A 86 5.68 -6.11 9.80
N GLU A 87 5.49 -6.45 11.07
CA GLU A 87 5.50 -5.48 12.16
C GLU A 87 6.87 -4.78 12.26
N LYS A 88 7.95 -5.55 12.17
CA LYS A 88 9.32 -5.02 12.19
C LYS A 88 9.58 -4.05 11.04
N ARG A 89 9.14 -4.37 9.82
CA ARG A 89 9.28 -3.47 8.65
C ARG A 89 8.55 -2.15 8.86
N VAL A 90 7.31 -2.20 9.35
CA VAL A 90 6.50 -0.99 9.58
C VAL A 90 7.13 -0.12 10.68
N LYS A 91 7.57 -0.72 11.79
CA LYS A 91 8.27 -0.02 12.88
C LYS A 91 9.59 0.60 12.42
N ASN A 92 10.38 -0.12 11.62
CA ASN A 92 11.65 0.39 11.09
C ASN A 92 11.47 1.60 10.16
N LEU A 93 10.27 1.78 9.59
CA LEU A 93 9.92 2.93 8.76
C LEU A 93 9.24 4.05 9.57
N PHE A 94 9.08 3.89 10.89
CA PHE A 94 8.36 4.81 11.77
C PHE A 94 6.91 5.08 11.30
N LEU A 95 6.29 4.07 10.69
CA LEU A 95 4.92 4.13 10.19
C LEU A 95 3.93 3.41 11.12
N ASP A 96 4.41 2.86 12.23
CA ASP A 96 3.56 2.23 13.22
C ASP A 96 2.68 3.26 13.90
N GLY A 97 1.38 2.97 13.96
CA GLY A 97 0.41 3.88 14.58
C GLY A 97 0.11 5.16 13.81
N ILE A 98 0.58 5.34 12.57
CA ILE A 98 0.34 6.57 11.77
C ILE A 98 -1.15 6.94 11.64
N PHE A 99 -2.03 5.94 11.60
CA PHE A 99 -3.48 6.14 11.53
C PHE A 99 -4.17 6.27 12.90
N LYS A 100 -3.43 6.22 14.01
CA LYS A 100 -3.97 6.39 15.37
C LYS A 100 -4.12 7.85 15.78
N GLU A 101 -3.47 8.76 15.05
CA GLU A 101 -3.60 10.19 15.29
C GLU A 101 -5.04 10.63 15.04
N ARG A 102 -5.68 11.21 16.07
CA ARG A 102 -6.99 11.82 15.95
C ARG A 102 -6.83 13.21 15.32
N LEU A 103 -7.29 13.34 14.07
CA LEU A 103 -7.19 14.60 13.31
C LEU A 103 -8.38 15.54 13.51
N LEU A 104 -9.55 14.99 13.90
CA LEU A 104 -10.83 15.69 14.12
C LEU A 104 -11.59 15.03 15.28
#